data_AF-A0A958LWW9-F1
#
_entry.id   AF-A0A958LWW9-F1
#
_cell.length_a   1.000
_cell.length_b   1.000
_cell.length_c   1.000
_cell.angle_alpha   90.00
_cell.angle_beta   90.00
_cell.angle_gamma   90.00
#
_symmetry.space_group_name_H-M   'P 1'
#
loop_
_entity.id
_entity.type
_entity.pdbx_description
1 polymer ?
#
loop_
_entity_poly.entity_id
_entity_poly.type
_entity_poly.pdbx_seq_one_letter_code
_entity_poly.pdbx_strand_id
1 'polypeptide(L)' 'MTLLKRLISVFPPLDSHKYKGQNGRIAVIGGSFEFTGAPYYSAVSALKVGGDLSHIFCSKFSSPAIKSYSP' A
#
# COMPACT_ATOMS: atom_id res chain seq x y z
N MET A 1 3.57 17.49 -22.51
CA MET A 1 2.39 16.58 -22.54
C MET A 1 2.71 15.08 -22.61
N THR A 2 3.94 14.66 -22.91
CA THR A 2 4.27 13.24 -23.14
C THR A 2 4.44 12.39 -21.87
N LEU A 3 4.98 12.96 -20.77
CA LEU A 3 5.24 12.22 -19.53
C LEU A 3 3.95 11.81 -18.80
N LEU A 4 2.96 12.72 -18.72
CA LEU A 4 1.69 12.44 -18.06
C LEU A 4 0.95 11.27 -18.73
N LYS A 5 0.96 11.21 -20.07
CA LYS A 5 0.38 10.09 -20.82
C LYS A 5 1.06 8.76 -20.50
N ARG A 6 2.39 8.75 -20.34
CA ARG A 6 3.14 7.55 -19.93
C ARG A 6 2.77 7.13 -18.51
N LEU A 7 2.67 8.05 -17.56
CA LEU A 7 2.26 7.72 -16.19
C LEU A 7 0.86 7.10 -16.14
N ILE A 8 -0.11 7.69 -16.83
CA ILE A 8 -1.49 7.18 -16.88
C ILE A 8 -1.52 5.76 -17.46
N SER A 9 -0.69 5.46 -18.47
CA SER A 9 -0.65 4.13 -19.09
C SER A 9 -0.15 3.01 -18.19
N VAL A 10 0.47 3.32 -17.03
CA VAL A 10 0.92 2.32 -16.05
C VAL A 10 -0.22 1.85 -15.15
N PHE A 11 -1.26 2.66 -14.96
CA PHE A 11 -2.37 2.32 -14.08
C PHE A 11 -3.30 1.29 -14.75
N PRO A 12 -3.70 0.21 -14.04
CA PRO A 12 -4.62 -0.76 -14.60
C PRO A 12 -6.02 -0.14 -14.76
N PRO A 13 -6.77 -0.47 -15.83
CA PRO A 13 -8.15 -0.03 -15.97
C PRO A 13 -9.05 -0.71 -14.94
N LEU A 14 -10.06 0.02 -14.45
CA LEU A 14 -11.14 -0.53 -13.63
C LEU A 14 -12.07 -1.36 -14.52
N ASP A 15 -12.33 -2.60 -14.11
CA ASP A 15 -13.11 -3.59 -14.86
C ASP A 15 -13.98 -4.37 -13.87
N SER A 16 -15.26 -4.54 -14.19
CA SER A 16 -16.25 -5.24 -13.36
C SER A 16 -15.99 -6.75 -13.26
N HIS A 17 -15.16 -7.32 -14.13
CA HIS A 17 -14.77 -8.73 -14.07
C HIS A 17 -13.57 -8.98 -13.15
N LYS A 18 -12.88 -7.92 -12.71
CA LYS A 18 -11.73 -8.05 -11.80
C LYS A 18 -12.18 -8.22 -10.35
N TYR A 19 -11.36 -8.91 -9.57
CA TYR A 19 -11.56 -9.12 -8.14
C TYR A 19 -10.36 -8.64 -7.31
N LYS A 20 -10.57 -8.55 -5.99
CA LYS A 20 -9.61 -8.00 -5.03
C LYS A 20 -8.23 -8.66 -5.15
N GLY A 21 -7.21 -7.83 -5.34
CA GLY A 21 -5.81 -8.22 -5.42
C GLY A 21 -5.28 -8.34 -6.84
N GLN A 22 -6.08 -8.06 -7.87
CA GLN A 22 -5.63 -8.03 -9.27
C GLN A 22 -5.10 -6.65 -9.68
N ASN A 23 -5.46 -5.57 -8.98
CA ASN A 23 -4.91 -4.23 -9.20
C ASN A 23 -3.77 -3.89 -8.22
N GLY A 24 -3.29 -4.87 -7.44
CA GLY A 24 -2.07 -4.73 -6.66
C GLY A 24 -2.11 -5.46 -5.32
N ARG A 25 -0.99 -6.11 -4.99
CA ARG A 25 -0.70 -6.70 -3.67
C ARG A 25 0.65 -6.20 -3.21
N ILE A 26 0.66 -5.23 -2.31
CA ILE A 26 1.85 -4.53 -1.90
C ILE A 26 2.33 -5.09 -0.56
N ALA A 27 3.63 -5.38 -0.47
CA ALA A 27 4.29 -5.74 0.77
C ALA A 27 5.24 -4.60 1.17
N VAL A 28 5.07 -4.07 2.37
CA VAL A 28 5.98 -3.10 3.00
C VAL A 28 6.71 -3.81 4.12
N ILE A 29 8.04 -3.83 4.06
CA ILE A 29 8.88 -4.46 5.08
C ILE A 29 9.61 -3.36 5.84
N GLY A 30 9.41 -3.30 7.15
CA GLY A 30 10.04 -2.32 8.00
C GLY A 30 9.26 -2.07 9.28
N GLY A 31 9.71 -1.09 10.06
CA GLY A 31 9.14 -0.79 11.37
C GLY A 31 9.96 -1.39 12.49
N SER A 32 10.44 -0.50 13.36
CA SER A 32 11.10 -0.82 14.62
C SER A 32 10.25 -0.32 15.78
N PHE A 33 10.72 -0.54 17.01
CA PHE A 33 10.06 -0.03 18.21
C PHE A 33 9.80 1.49 18.12
N GLU A 34 10.76 2.25 17.58
CA GLU A 34 10.70 3.71 17.49
C GLU A 34 10.05 4.19 16.18
N PHE A 35 10.21 3.45 15.08
CA PHE A 35 9.83 3.89 13.74
C PHE A 35 8.61 3.14 13.18
N THR A 36 7.47 3.25 13.85
CA THR A 36 6.21 2.60 13.44
C THR A 36 5.49 3.34 12.31
N GLY A 37 5.66 4.66 12.21
CA GLY A 37 4.95 5.48 11.23
C GLY A 37 5.40 5.26 9.77
N ALA A 38 6.70 5.09 9.54
CA ALA A 38 7.26 4.92 8.20
C ALA A 38 6.61 3.77 7.40
N PRO A 39 6.55 2.51 7.92
CA PRO A 39 5.89 1.43 7.19
C PRO A 39 4.38 1.64 7.02
N TYR A 40 3.72 2.29 7.98
CA TYR A 40 2.29 2.62 7.85
C TYR A 40 2.04 3.60 6.70
N TYR A 41 2.79 4.71 6.63
CA TYR A 41 2.58 5.73 5.59
C TYR A 41 2.89 5.21 4.19
N SER A 42 3.91 4.35 4.03
CA SER A 42 4.16 3.66 2.76
C SER A 42 2.99 2.75 2.37
N ALA A 43 2.49 1.94 3.30
CA ALA A 43 1.42 0.98 3.04
C ALA A 43 0.07 1.63 2.76
N VAL A 44 -0.32 2.66 3.51
CA VAL A 44 -1.59 3.37 3.31
C VAL A 44 -1.57 4.20 2.03
N SER A 45 -0.42 4.74 1.64
CA SER A 45 -0.28 5.46 0.36
C SER A 45 -0.51 4.53 -0.82
N ALA A 46 -0.01 3.28 -0.76
CA ALA A 46 -0.28 2.28 -1.79
C ALA A 46 -1.79 1.98 -1.94
N LEU A 47 -2.51 1.87 -0.83
CA LEU A 47 -3.98 1.70 -0.85
C LEU A 47 -4.68 2.94 -1.42
N LYS A 48 -4.31 4.15 -0.97
CA LYS A 48 -4.92 5.41 -1.41
C LYS A 48 -4.71 5.71 -2.89
N VAL A 49 -3.60 5.25 -3.47
CA VAL A 49 -3.33 5.36 -4.91
C VAL A 49 -4.15 4.37 -5.74
N GLY A 50 -4.71 3.32 -5.12
CA GLY A 50 -5.60 2.35 -5.78
C GLY A 50 -5.14 0.90 -5.75
N GLY A 51 -4.10 0.56 -4.97
CA GLY A 51 -3.72 -0.82 -4.73
C GLY A 51 -4.78 -1.56 -3.91
N ASP A 52 -5.13 -2.79 -4.29
CA ASP A 52 -6.23 -3.52 -3.64
C ASP A 52 -5.88 -4.05 -2.24
N LEU A 53 -4.63 -4.48 -2.05
CA LEU A 53 -4.14 -5.11 -0.82
C LEU A 53 -2.78 -4.54 -0.45
N SER A 54 -2.58 -4.27 0.84
CA SER A 54 -1.32 -3.78 1.40
C SER A 54 -1.03 -4.52 2.71
N HIS A 55 0.18 -5.05 2.82
CA HIS A 55 0.63 -5.86 3.94
C HIS A 55 1.91 -5.27 4.53
N ILE A 56 1.92 -5.07 5.84
CA ILE A 56 3.08 -4.58 6.57
C ILE A 56 3.72 -5.73 7.33
N PHE A 57 4.98 -6.03 7.00
CA PHE A 57 5.84 -6.95 7.73
C PHE A 57 6.73 -6.11 8.65
N CYS A 58 6.47 -6.15 9.95
CA CYS A 58 7.14 -5.33 10.95
C CYS A 58 7.57 -6.14 12.17
N SER A 59 8.38 -5.52 13.04
CA SER A 59 8.71 -6.11 14.33
C SER A 59 7.45 -6.32 15.18
N LYS A 60 7.44 -7.38 16.01
CA LYS A 60 6.28 -7.72 16.86
C LYS A 60 5.82 -6.56 17.74
N PHE A 61 6.75 -5.76 18.26
CA PHE A 61 6.47 -4.62 19.13
C PHE A 61 5.85 -3.43 18.39
N SER A 62 6.14 -3.28 17.09
CA SER A 62 5.59 -2.21 16.25
C SER A 62 4.15 -2.49 15.81
N SER A 63 3.76 -3.77 15.73
CA SER A 63 2.48 -4.19 15.15
C SER A 63 1.25 -3.54 15.81
N PRO A 64 1.13 -3.44 17.15
CA PRO A 64 -0.05 -2.84 17.78
C PRO A 64 -0.23 -1.37 17.39
N ALA A 65 0.85 -0.58 17.42
CA ALA A 65 0.80 0.83 17.04
C ALA A 65 0.41 1.00 15.55
N ILE A 66 1.04 0.23 14.66
CA ILE A 66 0.76 0.28 13.21
C ILE A 66 -0.71 -0.06 12.92
N LYS A 67 -1.25 -1.11 13.55
CA LYS A 67 -2.65 -1.54 13.37
C LYS A 67 -3.66 -0.56 13.96
N SER A 68 -3.25 0.28 14.91
CA SER A 68 -4.15 1.27 15.53
C SER A 68 -4.50 2.42 14.58
N TYR A 69 -3.68 2.67 13.55
CA TYR A 69 -3.90 3.77 12.60
C TYR A 69 -4.93 3.46 11.52
N SER A 70 -5.13 2.19 11.17
CA SER A 70 -6.13 1.72 10.20
C SER A 70 -6.34 0.22 10.39
N PRO A 71 -7.58 -0.27 10.44
CA PRO A 71 -7.88 -1.70 10.51
C PRO A 71 -7.40 -2.45 9.26
#